data_AF-A0A8T2PC34-F1
#
_entry.id   AF-A0A8T2PC34-F1
#
_cell.length_a   1.000
_cell.length_b   1.000
_cell.length_c   1.000
_cell.angle_alpha   90.00
_cell.angle_beta   90.00
_cell.angle_gamma   90.00
#
_symmetry.space_group_name_H-M   'P 1'
#
loop_
_entity.id
_entity.type
_entity.pdbx_description
1 polymer ?
#
loop_
_entity_poly.entity_id
_entity_poly.type
_entity_poly.pdbx_seq_one_letter_code
_entity_poly.pdbx_strand_id
1 'polypeptide(L)'
;MERNRRVLKSAHGAWRSADERFDATFHTNVLVNASGYCQYIPPGILKSTCYIDVRWFPFDVQKCNLKFGSWTYNGWLLDLQMLAVDISTYIPNGEWDLVGGQVQMADLAEISPISANDRAAGR
;
A
#
# COMPACT_ATOMS: atom_id res chain seq x y z
N MET A 1 31.94 3.78 -10.20
CA MET A 1 31.40 3.78 -11.58
C MET A 1 29.89 3.66 -11.41
N GLU A 2 29.28 4.78 -11.05
CA GLU A 2 27.91 4.89 -10.54
C GLU A 2 26.90 4.49 -11.62
N ARG A 3 26.01 3.54 -11.31
CA ARG A 3 24.90 3.17 -12.19
C ARG A 3 23.87 4.31 -12.15
N ASN A 4 23.68 4.99 -13.28
CA ASN A 4 22.70 6.06 -13.48
C ASN A 4 21.26 5.53 -13.39
N ARG A 5 20.69 5.41 -12.18
CA ARG A 5 19.32 4.92 -11.98
C ARG A 5 18.58 5.70 -10.90
N ARG A 6 17.28 5.96 -11.13
CA ARG A 6 16.40 6.66 -10.18
C ARG A 6 16.01 5.72 -9.05
N VAL A 7 15.84 6.24 -7.83
CA VAL A 7 15.65 5.42 -6.63
C VAL A 7 14.29 5.66 -6.00
N LEU A 8 13.58 4.58 -5.67
CA LEU A 8 12.36 4.61 -4.87
C LEU A 8 12.63 4.20 -3.42
N LYS A 9 12.05 4.96 -2.49
CA LYS A 9 11.98 4.72 -1.05
C LYS A 9 10.52 4.80 -0.58
N SER A 10 10.23 4.35 0.64
CA SER A 10 8.92 4.47 1.30
C SER A 10 9.04 5.38 2.53
N ALA A 11 8.28 6.48 2.63
CA ALA A 11 8.09 7.30 3.85
C ALA A 11 7.05 8.45 3.70
N HIS A 12 6.16 8.59 4.71
CA HIS A 12 5.02 9.49 5.02
C HIS A 12 4.15 10.13 3.89
N GLY A 13 2.86 9.75 3.85
CA GLY A 13 1.85 10.28 2.92
C GLY A 13 0.46 9.62 3.07
N ALA A 14 -0.62 10.37 2.79
CA ALA A 14 -2.01 10.08 3.13
C ALA A 14 -2.68 8.88 2.42
N TRP A 15 -3.77 8.37 3.01
CA TRP A 15 -4.64 7.29 2.49
C TRP A 15 -5.41 7.72 1.25
N ARG A 16 -4.85 7.54 0.04
CA ARG A 16 -5.59 7.78 -1.20
C ARG A 16 -5.27 6.70 -2.23
N SER A 17 -6.24 5.79 -2.42
CA SER A 17 -6.31 5.02 -3.66
C SER A 17 -6.56 6.01 -4.80
N ALA A 18 -5.74 5.94 -5.84
CA ALA A 18 -5.96 6.66 -7.09
C ALA A 18 -6.88 5.87 -8.04
N ASP A 19 -7.26 4.64 -7.67
CA ASP A 19 -8.14 3.80 -8.46
C ASP A 19 -9.60 3.99 -8.07
N GLU A 20 -10.46 4.23 -9.07
CA GLU A 20 -11.91 4.31 -8.93
C GLU A 20 -12.55 2.94 -8.66
N ARG A 21 -11.84 1.84 -8.97
CA ARG A 21 -12.30 0.47 -8.71
C ARG A 21 -11.47 -0.19 -7.63
N PHE A 22 -11.66 0.21 -6.38
CA PHE A 22 -11.06 -0.49 -5.24
C PHE A 22 -11.49 -1.98 -5.16
N ASP A 23 -12.66 -2.30 -5.72
CA ASP A 23 -13.29 -3.64 -5.70
C ASP A 23 -12.97 -4.52 -6.94
N ALA A 24 -12.08 -4.09 -7.84
CA ALA A 24 -11.78 -4.83 -9.08
C ALA A 24 -10.53 -5.72 -8.98
N THR A 25 -10.23 -6.23 -7.79
CA THR A 25 -9.22 -7.29 -7.66
C THR A 25 -9.83 -8.61 -8.12
N PHE A 26 -9.11 -9.35 -8.96
CA PHE A 26 -9.60 -10.59 -9.54
C PHE A 26 -10.07 -11.53 -8.42
N HIS A 27 -11.32 -12.00 -8.50
CA HIS A 27 -11.86 -12.93 -7.53
C HIS A 27 -11.00 -14.20 -7.50
N THR A 28 -10.52 -14.54 -6.31
CA THR A 28 -9.71 -15.74 -6.08
C THR A 28 -10.27 -16.55 -4.94
N ASN A 29 -9.92 -17.84 -4.91
CA ASN A 29 -10.39 -18.75 -3.89
C ASN A 29 -9.65 -18.50 -2.57
N VAL A 30 -10.37 -18.68 -1.46
CA VAL A 30 -9.80 -18.68 -0.11
C VAL A 30 -9.34 -20.11 0.23
N LEU A 31 -8.12 -20.26 0.72
CA LEU A 31 -7.63 -21.54 1.23
C LEU A 31 -8.05 -21.67 2.69
N VAL A 32 -8.78 -22.73 3.04
CA VAL A 32 -9.25 -23.00 4.40
C VAL A 32 -8.62 -24.29 4.91
N ASN A 33 -7.97 -24.20 6.07
CA ASN A 33 -7.40 -25.35 6.78
C ASN A 33 -8.43 -25.97 7.74
N ALA A 34 -8.29 -27.25 8.07
CA ALA A 34 -9.13 -27.97 9.02
C ALA A 34 -9.10 -27.35 10.45
N SER A 35 -8.05 -26.59 10.78
CA SER A 35 -7.96 -25.81 12.02
C SER A 35 -8.82 -24.54 12.03
N GLY A 36 -9.47 -24.20 10.92
CA GLY A 36 -10.21 -22.94 10.74
C GLY A 36 -9.35 -21.76 10.30
N TYR A 37 -8.06 -21.98 10.00
CA TYR A 37 -7.19 -20.94 9.45
C TYR A 37 -7.52 -20.70 7.97
N CYS A 38 -7.77 -19.43 7.62
CA CYS A 38 -8.09 -19.01 6.26
C CYS A 38 -6.97 -18.13 5.68
N GLN A 39 -6.52 -18.45 4.47
CA GLN A 39 -5.54 -17.66 3.74
C GLN A 39 -6.16 -17.12 2.45
N TYR A 40 -6.04 -15.82 2.23
CA TYR A 40 -6.55 -15.12 1.05
C TYR A 40 -5.46 -14.21 0.48
N ILE A 41 -5.12 -14.42 -0.79
CA ILE A 41 -4.06 -13.67 -1.50
C ILE A 41 -4.63 -13.20 -2.85
N PRO A 42 -5.34 -12.06 -2.90
CA PRO A 42 -5.90 -11.55 -4.15
C PRO A 42 -4.79 -10.95 -5.03
N PRO A 43 -4.70 -11.33 -6.31
CA PRO A 43 -3.84 -10.64 -7.27
C PRO A 43 -4.48 -9.32 -7.65
N GLY A 44 -3.71 -8.24 -7.62
CA GLY A 44 -4.22 -6.91 -7.84
C GLY A 44 -3.17 -5.91 -8.30
N ILE A 45 -3.63 -4.92 -9.07
CA ILE A 45 -2.86 -3.72 -9.38
C ILE A 45 -3.39 -2.62 -8.46
N LEU A 46 -2.54 -2.14 -7.57
CA LEU A 46 -2.86 -1.04 -6.67
C LEU A 46 -2.33 0.26 -7.28
N LYS A 47 -3.23 1.22 -7.50
CA LYS A 47 -2.84 2.58 -7.89
C LYS A 47 -2.98 3.50 -6.69
N SER A 48 -1.87 4.10 -6.28
CA SER A 48 -1.83 5.07 -5.19
C SER A 48 -1.36 6.42 -5.71
N THR A 49 -1.85 7.50 -5.11
CA THR A 49 -1.24 8.82 -5.31
C THR A 49 -0.05 8.98 -4.37
N CYS A 50 1.14 9.27 -4.89
CA CYS A 50 2.26 9.75 -4.08
C CYS A 50 2.73 11.13 -4.53
N TYR A 51 3.27 11.90 -3.59
CA TYR A 51 3.91 13.17 -3.87
C TYR A 51 5.29 12.93 -4.48
N ILE A 52 5.57 13.59 -5.60
CA ILE A 52 6.82 13.46 -6.33
C ILE A 52 7.60 14.77 -6.22
N ASP A 53 8.86 14.69 -5.81
CA ASP A 53 9.76 15.83 -5.69
C ASP A 53 10.76 15.85 -6.85
N VAL A 54 10.61 16.80 -7.77
CA VAL A 54 11.37 16.87 -9.02
C VAL A 54 12.57 17.84 -8.98
N ARG A 55 12.97 18.31 -7.79
CA ARG A 55 14.05 19.30 -7.64
C ARG A 55 15.42 18.85 -8.20
N TRP A 56 15.66 17.54 -8.24
CA TRP A 56 16.97 16.96 -8.59
C TRP A 56 16.91 16.07 -9.82
N PHE A 57 15.91 16.25 -10.68
CA PHE A 57 15.78 15.48 -11.92
C PHE A 57 17.07 15.56 -12.77
N PRO A 58 17.57 14.45 -13.34
CA PRO A 58 17.02 13.09 -13.36
C PRO A 58 17.55 12.15 -12.24
N PHE A 59 18.20 12.70 -11.21
CA PHE A 59 18.87 11.98 -10.11
C PHE A 59 18.10 12.10 -8.79
N ASP A 60 16.78 12.05 -8.89
CA ASP A 60 15.85 12.19 -7.80
C ASP A 60 15.59 10.86 -7.06
N VAL A 61 15.31 11.00 -5.77
CA VAL A 61 14.89 9.90 -4.89
C VAL A 61 13.43 10.12 -4.54
N GLN A 62 12.57 9.21 -4.97
CA GLN A 62 11.13 9.33 -4.76
C GLN A 62 10.67 8.52 -3.56
N LYS A 63 9.73 9.07 -2.79
CA LYS A 63 9.18 8.45 -1.58
C LYS A 63 7.67 8.26 -1.70
N CYS A 64 7.21 7.02 -1.85
CA CYS A 64 5.80 6.70 -2.03
C CYS A 64 5.29 5.81 -0.88
N ASN A 65 4.07 6.08 -0.41
CA ASN A 65 3.47 5.39 0.73
C ASN A 65 2.20 4.67 0.31
N LEU A 66 2.07 3.46 0.82
CA LEU A 66 0.85 2.69 0.74
C LEU A 66 0.33 2.50 2.15
N LYS A 67 -0.93 2.88 2.37
CA LYS A 67 -1.61 2.70 3.64
C LYS A 67 -2.75 1.69 3.43
N PHE A 68 -2.80 0.64 4.25
CA PHE A 68 -3.77 -0.46 4.18
C PHE A 68 -4.52 -0.61 5.50
N GLY A 69 -5.85 -0.70 5.43
CA GLY A 69 -6.71 -0.65 6.60
C GLY A 69 -8.14 -1.06 6.27
N SER A 70 -8.90 -1.40 7.30
CA SER A 70 -10.32 -1.71 7.16
C SER A 70 -11.15 -0.44 6.97
N TRP A 71 -12.04 -0.49 5.99
CA TRP A 71 -13.02 0.58 5.79
C TRP A 71 -14.16 0.54 6.82
N THR A 72 -14.63 -0.67 7.14
CA THR A 72 -15.86 -0.90 7.92
C THR A 72 -15.62 -1.19 9.40
N TYR A 73 -14.49 -1.81 9.73
CA TYR A 73 -14.17 -2.25 11.09
C TYR A 73 -13.16 -1.31 11.76
N ASN A 74 -13.31 -1.11 13.07
CA ASN A 74 -12.37 -0.37 13.90
C ASN A 74 -11.40 -1.35 14.59
N GLY A 75 -10.36 -0.80 15.23
CA GLY A 75 -9.31 -1.59 15.90
C GLY A 75 -9.78 -2.48 17.07
N TRP A 76 -11.02 -2.33 17.54
CA TRP A 76 -11.61 -3.21 18.55
C TRP A 76 -12.22 -4.47 17.96
N LEU A 77 -12.65 -4.40 16.69
CA LEU A 77 -13.30 -5.50 15.97
C LEU A 77 -12.31 -6.23 15.05
N LEU A 78 -11.27 -5.54 14.60
CA LEU A 78 -10.26 -6.09 13.70
C LEU A 78 -8.87 -5.62 14.12
N ASP A 79 -8.03 -6.59 14.50
CA ASP A 79 -6.60 -6.37 14.74
C ASP A 79 -5.81 -6.70 13.47
N LEU A 80 -5.22 -5.68 12.85
CA LEU A 80 -4.38 -5.84 11.66
C LEU A 80 -2.93 -5.99 12.09
N GLN A 81 -2.33 -7.14 11.78
CA GLN A 81 -0.94 -7.41 12.07
C GLN A 81 -0.10 -7.31 10.80
N MET A 82 0.96 -6.50 10.87
CA MET A 82 1.89 -6.33 9.77
C MET A 82 2.85 -7.51 9.69
N LEU A 83 3.01 -8.01 8.47
CA LEU A 83 4.11 -8.86 8.07
C LEU A 83 5.12 -8.04 7.25
N ALA A 84 6.34 -8.55 7.15
CA ALA A 84 7.35 -7.95 6.28
C ALA A 84 6.90 -8.00 4.82
N VAL A 85 7.28 -6.97 4.05
CA VAL A 85 7.05 -6.97 2.60
C VAL A 85 7.98 -7.99 1.96
N ASP A 86 7.40 -8.95 1.24
CA ASP A 86 8.15 -9.90 0.45
C ASP A 86 8.48 -9.31 -0.93
N ILE A 87 9.78 -9.27 -1.26
CA ILE A 87 10.33 -8.73 -2.51
C ILE A 87 10.99 -9.86 -3.32
N SER A 88 10.87 -11.11 -2.89
CA SER A 88 11.50 -12.28 -3.54
C SER A 88 11.12 -12.45 -5.02
N THR A 89 9.91 -12.05 -5.39
CA THR A 89 9.35 -12.14 -6.74
C THR A 89 9.38 -10.81 -7.51
N TYR A 90 10.11 -9.82 -7.00
CA TYR A 90 10.21 -8.51 -7.65
C TYR A 90 10.95 -8.57 -8.98
N ILE A 91 10.34 -8.00 -10.01
CA ILE A 91 10.93 -7.86 -11.34
C ILE A 91 11.50 -6.43 -11.45
N PRO A 92 12.81 -6.26 -11.68
CA PRO A 92 13.44 -4.94 -11.71
C PRO A 92 12.94 -4.11 -12.89
N ASN A 93 12.71 -2.82 -12.65
CA ASN A 93 12.37 -1.84 -13.68
C ASN A 93 13.65 -1.33 -14.38
N GLY A 94 13.56 -0.98 -15.67
CA GLY A 94 14.69 -0.39 -16.40
C GLY A 94 15.03 1.04 -15.99
N GLU A 95 14.07 1.75 -15.41
CA GLU A 95 14.12 3.18 -15.09
C GLU A 95 14.33 3.45 -13.58
N TRP A 96 13.74 2.61 -12.73
CA TRP A 96 13.70 2.77 -11.28
C TRP A 96 14.32 1.58 -10.54
N ASP A 97 15.17 1.87 -9.57
CA ASP A 97 15.70 0.92 -8.60
C ASP A 97 14.91 0.99 -7.29
N LEU A 98 14.39 -0.16 -6.85
CA LEU A 98 13.77 -0.32 -5.54
C LEU A 98 14.87 -0.48 -4.48
N VAL A 99 15.03 0.54 -3.62
CA VAL A 99 16.08 0.52 -2.57
C VAL A 99 15.56 -0.03 -1.23
N GLY A 100 14.25 -0.11 -1.04
CA GLY A 100 13.64 -0.83 0.08
C GLY A 100 12.22 -0.38 0.39
N GLY A 101 11.46 -1.27 1.04
CA GLY A 101 10.15 -0.99 1.62
C GLY A 101 10.22 -1.08 3.14
N GLN A 102 9.81 -0.02 3.84
CA GLN A 102 9.62 -0.04 5.29
C GLN A 102 8.14 -0.21 5.60
N VAL A 103 7.85 -1.04 6.61
CA VAL A 103 6.49 -1.32 7.08
C VAL A 103 6.36 -0.79 8.50
N GLN A 104 5.35 0.04 8.76
CA GLN A 104 5.10 0.67 10.07
C GLN A 104 3.61 0.74 10.34
N MET A 105 3.22 0.47 11.59
CA MET A 105 1.85 0.62 12.06
C MET A 105 1.58 2.12 12.11
N ALA A 106 0.52 2.56 11.43
CA ALA A 106 0.14 3.96 11.48
C ALA A 106 -0.57 4.24 12.80
N ASP A 107 -0.13 5.28 13.52
CA ASP A 107 -0.86 5.79 14.67
C ASP A 107 -2.22 6.36 14.23
N LEU A 108 -3.24 6.23 15.08
CA LEU A 108 -4.58 6.76 14.82
C LEU A 108 -4.58 8.28 14.52
N ALA A 109 -3.55 9.01 14.97
CA ALA A 109 -3.36 10.44 14.70
C ALA A 109 -2.92 10.75 13.25
N GLU A 110 -2.33 9.79 12.53
CA GLU A 110 -1.96 9.91 11.11
C GLU A 110 -3.08 9.50 10.14
N ILE A 111 -4.12 8.87 10.67
CA ILE A 111 -5.40 8.70 9.98
C ILE A 111 -6.09 10.05 10.14
N SER A 112 -5.76 11.02 9.28
CA SER A 112 -6.55 12.25 9.12
C SER A 112 -8.03 11.89 9.20
N PRO A 113 -8.92 12.71 9.80
CA PRO A 113 -10.32 12.35 9.91
C PRO A 113 -10.82 12.10 8.49
N ILE A 114 -11.00 10.82 8.15
CA ILE A 114 -11.83 10.43 7.04
C ILE A 114 -13.18 10.91 7.53
N SER A 115 -13.51 12.13 7.10
CA SER A 115 -14.86 12.65 6.97
C SER A 115 -15.87 11.78 7.69
N ALA A 116 -16.38 12.23 8.83
CA ALA A 116 -17.58 11.65 9.42
C ALA A 116 -18.77 11.58 8.44
N ASN A 117 -18.62 12.10 7.20
CA ASN A 117 -19.55 12.06 6.08
C ASN A 117 -19.30 10.95 5.02
N ASP A 118 -18.21 10.17 5.05
CA ASP A 118 -18.02 9.10 4.04
C ASP A 118 -18.81 7.81 4.36
N ARG A 119 -19.62 7.83 5.44
CA ARG A 119 -20.68 6.84 5.70
C ARG A 119 -21.81 6.85 4.65
N ALA A 120 -21.81 7.78 3.70
CA ALA A 120 -22.91 7.97 2.75
C ALA A 120 -22.70 7.38 1.34
N ALA A 121 -21.65 6.58 1.10
CA ALA A 121 -21.46 5.90 -0.20
C ALA A 121 -21.78 4.39 -0.17
N GLY A 122 -22.63 3.98 0.76
CA GLY A 122 -23.20 2.64 0.86
C GLY A 122 -24.72 2.69 0.84
N ARG A 123 -25.30 3.13 -0.28
CA ARG A 123 -26.69 2.82 -0.64
C ARG A 123 -26.87 2.88 -2.15
#